data_AF-A0A067NRR1-F1
#
_entry.id   AF-A0A067NRR1-F1
#
_cell.length_a   1.000
_cell.length_b   1.000
_cell.length_c   1.000
_cell.angle_alpha   90.00
_cell.angle_beta   90.00
_cell.angle_gamma   90.00
#
_symmetry.space_group_name_H-M   'P 1'
#
loop_
_entity.id
_entity.type
_entity.pdbx_description
1 polymer ?
#
loop_
_entity_poly.entity_id
_entity_poly.type
_entity_poly.pdbx_seq_one_letter_code
_entity_poly.pdbx_strand_id
1 'polypeptide(L)'
;LTDRFLEPKAWTGWTPTIEDKCCTLDANNWFYTLARSVPGAVDIIFAKTTDPRGYLERAKDNDIIHTADNVVEYYQYDKGKNLWVEYLEVNPRTFVNGNIVEAHLSFLMVKLSTKHW
;
A
#
# COMPACT_ATOMS: atom_id res chain seq x y z
N LEU A 1 -2.67 21.59 23.57
CA LEU A 1 -2.74 21.02 22.20
C LEU A 1 -2.55 19.53 22.36
N THR A 2 -3.60 18.79 22.06
CA THR A 2 -3.87 17.40 22.49
C THR A 2 -2.81 16.40 22.05
N ASP A 3 -2.20 15.73 23.03
CA ASP A 3 -1.54 14.43 22.87
C ASP A 3 -2.54 13.45 22.25
N ARG A 4 -2.47 13.28 20.92
CA ARG A 4 -3.04 12.09 20.29
C ARG A 4 -2.12 10.95 20.68
N PHE A 5 -2.50 10.23 21.73
CA PHE A 5 -1.93 8.94 22.06
C PHE A 5 -2.00 8.06 20.80
N LEU A 6 -0.85 7.86 20.16
CA LEU A 6 -0.68 6.85 19.13
C LEU A 6 -0.92 5.49 19.82
N GLU A 7 -1.87 4.71 19.33
CA GLU A 7 -2.28 3.48 20.02
C GLU A 7 -1.08 2.54 20.25
N PRO A 8 -0.85 2.02 21.48
CA PRO A 8 0.34 1.25 21.85
C PRO A 8 0.62 -0.07 21.10
N LYS A 9 -0.12 -0.37 20.02
CA LYS A 9 0.04 -1.55 19.15
C LYS A 9 -0.11 -1.25 17.66
N ALA A 10 -0.26 0.03 17.28
CA ALA A 10 -0.40 0.44 15.89
C ALA A 10 0.95 0.50 15.14
N TRP A 11 2.08 0.29 15.84
CA TRP A 11 3.43 0.40 15.28
C TRP A 11 4.18 -0.92 15.46
N THR A 12 4.70 -1.44 14.36
CA THR A 12 5.66 -2.55 14.39
C THR A 12 7.06 -1.97 14.40
N GLY A 13 7.93 -2.50 15.26
CA GLY A 13 9.36 -2.15 15.24
C GLY A 13 9.95 -2.48 13.88
N TRP A 14 10.51 -1.49 13.19
CA TRP A 14 11.20 -1.73 11.93
C TRP A 14 12.59 -2.31 12.21
N THR A 15 12.88 -3.45 11.58
CA THR A 15 14.22 -4.01 11.49
C THR A 15 14.67 -3.84 10.04
N PRO A 16 15.73 -3.07 9.75
CA PRO A 16 16.19 -2.88 8.38
C PRO A 16 16.71 -4.20 7.82
N THR A 17 16.33 -4.51 6.59
CA THR A 17 17.09 -5.45 5.76
C THR A 17 18.37 -4.74 5.30
N ILE A 18 19.48 -5.46 5.14
CA ILE A 18 20.73 -4.89 4.61
C ILE A 18 20.99 -5.50 3.24
N GLU A 19 21.00 -4.64 2.22
CA GLU A 19 21.32 -5.00 0.85
C GLU A 19 22.42 -4.06 0.35
N ASP A 20 23.50 -4.61 -0.23
CA ASP A 20 24.67 -3.86 -0.67
C ASP A 20 25.24 -2.85 0.35
N LYS A 21 25.19 -3.20 1.64
CA LYS A 21 25.61 -2.36 2.80
C LYS A 21 24.71 -1.14 3.07
N CYS A 22 23.57 -1.04 2.40
CA CYS A 22 22.57 -0.02 2.65
C CYS A 22 21.43 -0.59 3.51
N CYS A 23 20.90 0.21 4.43
CA CYS A 23 19.64 -0.13 5.11
C CYS A 23 18.49 0.03 4.12
N THR A 24 17.69 -1.02 3.96
CA THR A 24 16.52 -1.02 3.08
C THR A 24 15.22 -1.10 3.88
N LEU A 25 14.17 -0.53 3.29
CA LEU A 25 12.80 -0.59 3.80
C LEU A 25 11.98 -1.44 2.84
N ASP A 26 11.50 -2.59 3.32
CA ASP A 26 10.59 -3.44 2.57
C ASP A 26 9.15 -2.90 2.71
N ALA A 27 8.68 -2.19 1.68
CA ALA A 27 7.32 -1.69 1.60
C ALA A 27 6.45 -2.67 0.81
N ASN A 28 5.82 -3.61 1.53
CA ASN A 28 4.88 -4.57 0.94
C ASN A 28 3.46 -4.01 1.00
N ASN A 29 2.74 -4.04 -0.13
CA ASN A 29 1.29 -3.85 -0.11
C ASN A 29 0.61 -5.23 -0.08
N TRP A 30 -0.05 -5.55 1.04
CA TRP A 30 -0.78 -6.80 1.17
C TRP A 30 -2.20 -6.64 0.64
N PHE A 31 -2.72 -7.69 0.01
CA PHE A 31 -4.11 -7.71 -0.48
C PHE A 31 -5.14 -7.60 0.64
N TYR A 32 -4.75 -7.91 1.88
CA TYR A 32 -5.64 -7.89 3.03
C TYR A 32 -5.01 -7.20 4.23
N THR A 33 -5.89 -6.67 5.06
CA THR A 33 -5.60 -6.16 6.39
C THR A 33 -6.47 -6.89 7.41
N LEU A 34 -5.97 -7.10 8.63
CA LEU A 34 -6.79 -7.65 9.70
C LEU A 34 -7.92 -6.67 10.06
N ALA A 35 -9.17 -7.11 10.07
CA ALA A 35 -10.31 -6.23 10.36
C ALA A 35 -10.17 -5.50 11.70
N ARG A 36 -9.62 -6.21 12.71
CA ARG A 36 -9.37 -5.67 14.05
C ARG A 36 -8.32 -4.55 14.13
N SER A 37 -7.42 -4.43 13.15
CA SER A 37 -6.41 -3.36 13.14
C SER A 37 -6.90 -2.06 12.50
N VAL A 38 -8.04 -2.09 11.82
CA VAL A 38 -8.62 -0.95 11.11
C VAL A 38 -10.12 -0.83 11.42
N PRO A 39 -10.50 -0.59 12.69
CA PRO A 39 -11.90 -0.56 13.09
C PRO A 39 -12.66 0.53 12.32
N GLY A 40 -13.79 0.15 11.71
CA GLY A 40 -14.63 1.05 10.91
C GLY A 40 -14.17 1.25 9.47
N ALA A 41 -13.10 0.60 9.02
CA ALA A 41 -12.72 0.58 7.62
C ALA A 41 -13.79 -0.15 6.77
N VAL A 42 -13.94 0.31 5.53
CA VAL A 42 -14.86 -0.27 4.57
C VAL A 42 -14.13 -1.33 3.76
N ASP A 43 -14.66 -2.54 3.81
CA ASP A 43 -14.24 -3.63 2.95
C ASP A 43 -14.74 -3.37 1.51
N ILE A 44 -13.82 -3.36 0.55
CA ILE A 44 -14.09 -3.13 -0.87
C ILE A 44 -13.82 -4.41 -1.67
N ILE A 45 -14.50 -4.53 -2.82
CA ILE A 45 -14.34 -5.68 -3.71
C ILE A 45 -13.04 -5.53 -4.49
N PHE A 46 -12.31 -6.63 -4.70
CA PHE A 46 -11.14 -6.61 -5.57
C PHE A 46 -11.49 -6.16 -7.00
N ALA A 47 -10.65 -5.28 -7.55
CA ALA A 47 -10.73 -4.93 -8.96
C ALA A 47 -10.57 -6.18 -9.84
N LYS A 48 -11.30 -6.26 -10.97
CA LYS A 48 -11.17 -7.37 -11.94
C LYS A 48 -9.77 -7.50 -12.53
N THR A 49 -8.99 -6.43 -12.54
CA THR A 49 -7.59 -6.42 -12.97
C THR A 49 -6.70 -7.17 -11.98
N THR A 50 -7.01 -7.08 -10.69
CA THR A 50 -6.28 -7.71 -9.57
C THR A 50 -6.77 -9.15 -9.31
N ASP A 51 -8.09 -9.37 -9.29
CA ASP A 51 -8.69 -10.69 -9.08
C ASP A 51 -9.65 -11.10 -10.22
N PRO A 52 -9.15 -11.41 -11.43
CA PRO A 52 -10.00 -11.73 -12.58
C PRO A 52 -10.92 -12.95 -12.39
N ARG A 53 -10.58 -13.84 -11.44
CA ARG A 53 -11.26 -15.12 -11.21
C ARG A 53 -11.97 -15.19 -9.85
N GLY A 54 -11.91 -14.13 -9.05
CA GLY A 54 -12.54 -14.08 -7.72
C GLY A 54 -11.86 -14.98 -6.69
N TYR A 55 -10.60 -15.39 -6.88
CA TYR A 55 -9.92 -16.28 -5.92
C TYR A 55 -9.59 -15.56 -4.62
N LEU A 56 -9.17 -14.29 -4.71
CA LEU A 56 -8.86 -13.48 -3.55
C LEU A 56 -10.14 -13.14 -2.79
N GLU A 57 -11.19 -12.74 -3.51
CA GLU A 57 -12.48 -12.47 -2.88
C GLU A 57 -13.05 -13.70 -2.16
N ARG A 58 -12.93 -14.91 -2.76
CA ARG A 58 -13.35 -16.16 -2.12
C ARG A 58 -12.46 -16.60 -0.95
N ALA A 59 -11.23 -16.12 -0.89
CA ALA A 59 -10.29 -16.45 0.19
C ALA A 59 -10.49 -15.57 1.43
N LYS A 60 -11.27 -14.49 1.33
CA LYS A 60 -11.62 -13.66 2.50
C LYS A 60 -12.42 -14.46 3.52
N ASP A 61 -12.02 -14.31 4.77
CA ASP A 61 -12.75 -14.79 5.94
C ASP A 61 -13.27 -13.59 6.75
N ASN A 62 -13.79 -13.84 7.96
CA ASN A 62 -14.32 -12.78 8.82
C ASN A 62 -13.23 -11.92 9.49
N ASP A 63 -11.97 -12.35 9.46
CA ASP A 63 -10.86 -11.71 10.18
C ASP A 63 -10.01 -10.81 9.28
N ILE A 64 -10.12 -10.95 7.95
CA ILE A 64 -9.39 -10.17 6.96
C ILE A 64 -10.32 -9.39 6.03
N ILE A 65 -9.96 -8.15 5.73
CA ILE A 65 -10.68 -7.27 4.80
C ILE A 65 -9.74 -6.67 3.77
N HIS A 66 -10.28 -6.31 2.61
CA HIS A 66 -9.58 -5.58 1.57
C HIS A 66 -10.02 -4.12 1.61
N THR A 67 -9.10 -3.19 1.86
CA THR A 67 -9.42 -1.76 1.93
C THR A 67 -8.78 -0.98 0.78
N ALA A 68 -9.12 0.31 0.65
CA ALA A 68 -8.47 1.19 -0.32
C ALA A 68 -6.95 1.25 -0.15
N ASP A 69 -6.44 1.12 1.08
CA ASP A 69 -4.99 1.09 1.36
C ASP A 69 -4.30 -0.15 0.78
N ASN A 70 -5.06 -1.21 0.51
CA ASN A 70 -4.58 -2.45 -0.09
C ASN A 70 -4.56 -2.42 -1.62
N VAL A 71 -5.00 -1.32 -2.23
CA VAL A 71 -5.04 -1.15 -3.69
C VAL A 71 -3.75 -0.50 -4.17
N VAL A 72 -3.12 -1.13 -5.17
CA VAL A 72 -2.06 -0.50 -5.96
C VAL A 72 -2.70 0.02 -7.23
N GLU A 73 -2.63 1.34 -7.42
CA GLU A 73 -3.16 2.00 -8.60
C GLU A 73 -2.07 2.10 -9.68
N TYR A 74 -2.47 1.89 -10.92
CA TYR A 74 -1.57 1.87 -12.07
C TYR A 74 -2.05 2.89 -13.09
N TYR A 75 -1.18 3.84 -13.42
CA TYR A 75 -1.51 4.90 -14.36
C TYR A 75 -0.54 4.93 -15.53
N GLN A 76 -1.07 5.27 -16.70
CA GLN A 76 -0.26 5.60 -17.87
C GLN A 76 -0.44 7.08 -18.19
N TYR A 77 0.69 7.72 -18.47
CA TYR A 77 0.73 9.09 -18.97
C TYR A 77 0.24 9.12 -20.43
N ASP A 78 -0.86 9.83 -20.68
CA ASP A 78 -1.38 10.05 -22.04
C ASP A 78 -0.86 11.39 -22.58
N LYS A 79 -0.05 11.33 -23.64
CA LYS A 79 0.43 12.50 -24.41
C LYS A 79 -0.61 12.95 -25.44
N GLY A 80 -1.89 12.93 -25.12
CA GLY A 80 -2.96 13.35 -26.03
C GLY A 80 -2.68 14.72 -26.68
N LYS A 81 -3.41 15.07 -27.76
CA LYS A 81 -3.21 16.33 -28.51
C LYS A 81 -3.46 17.62 -27.70
N ASN A 82 -3.86 17.51 -26.44
CA ASN A 82 -4.20 18.64 -25.59
C ASN A 82 -2.98 19.11 -24.77
N LEU A 83 -3.00 20.37 -24.35
CA LEU A 83 -1.95 21.01 -23.55
C LEU A 83 -1.91 20.55 -22.08
N TRP A 84 -2.81 19.64 -21.67
CA TRP A 84 -2.94 19.20 -20.28
C TRP A 84 -2.54 17.73 -20.15
N VAL A 85 -1.85 17.45 -19.06
CA VAL A 85 -1.39 16.10 -18.69
C VAL A 85 -2.53 15.33 -18.04
N GLU A 86 -2.87 14.17 -18.60
CA GLU A 86 -3.81 13.23 -18.00
C GLU A 86 -3.11 11.90 -17.68
N TYR A 87 -3.38 11.39 -16.47
CA TYR A 87 -2.99 10.05 -16.03
C TYR A 87 -4.21 9.17 -16.07
N LEU A 88 -4.20 8.17 -16.94
CA LEU A 88 -5.32 7.24 -17.11
C LEU A 88 -5.01 5.93 -16.38
N GLU A 89 -5.97 5.45 -15.59
CA GLU A 89 -5.83 4.16 -14.92
C GLU A 89 -5.75 3.03 -15.97
N VAL A 90 -4.80 2.12 -15.79
CA VAL A 90 -4.51 1.04 -16.74
C VAL A 90 -4.35 -0.30 -16.04
N ASN A 91 -4.49 -1.39 -16.79
CA ASN A 91 -4.17 -2.71 -16.29
C ASN A 91 -2.65 -2.83 -16.05
N PRO A 92 -2.18 -3.40 -14.93
CA PRO A 92 -0.74 -3.58 -14.68
C PRO A 92 -0.04 -4.46 -15.72
N ARG A 93 -0.76 -5.30 -16.45
CA ARG A 93 -0.21 -6.11 -17.56
C ARG A 93 0.24 -5.28 -18.77
N THR A 94 -0.09 -3.99 -18.79
CA THR A 94 0.37 -3.07 -19.84
C THR A 94 1.86 -2.72 -19.68
N PHE A 95 2.40 -2.84 -18.46
CA PHE A 95 3.82 -2.63 -18.21
C PHE A 95 4.65 -3.83 -18.67
N VAL A 96 5.75 -3.55 -19.36
CA VAL A 96 6.71 -4.54 -19.84
C VAL A 96 8.12 -4.21 -19.37
N ASN A 97 8.99 -5.23 -19.33
CA ASN A 97 10.40 -5.05 -18.98
C ASN A 97 11.05 -3.99 -19.90
N GLY A 98 11.75 -3.03 -19.29
CA GLY A 98 12.34 -1.88 -19.99
C GLY A 98 11.46 -0.63 -19.99
N ASN A 99 10.22 -0.68 -19.51
CA ASN A 99 9.46 0.54 -19.22
C ASN A 99 10.09 1.29 -18.04
N ILE A 100 10.18 2.62 -18.16
CA ILE A 100 10.53 3.51 -17.06
C ILE A 100 9.22 3.88 -16.36
N VAL A 101 9.16 3.66 -15.06
CA VAL A 101 7.98 3.92 -14.23
C VAL A 101 8.35 4.87 -13.10
N GLU A 102 7.36 5.62 -12.64
CA GLU A 102 7.42 6.40 -11.40
C GLU A 102 6.60 5.69 -10.34
N ALA A 103 7.15 5.51 -9.14
CA ALA A 103 6.47 4.88 -8.01
C ALA A 103 6.31 5.91 -6.89
N HIS A 104 5.08 6.09 -6.41
CA HIS A 104 4.79 6.96 -5.27
C HIS A 104 4.61 6.10 -4.02
N LEU A 105 5.43 6.36 -3.00
CA LEU A 105 5.36 5.68 -1.71
C LEU A 105 5.29 6.72 -0.60
N SER A 106 4.35 6.54 0.33
CA SER A 106 4.23 7.35 1.55
C SER A 106 4.35 6.45 2.78
N PHE A 107 5.16 6.84 3.76
CA PHE A 107 5.29 6.14 5.03
C PHE A 107 5.57 7.14 6.16
N LEU A 108 5.19 6.78 7.39
CA LEU A 108 5.53 7.54 8.60
C LEU A 108 6.51 6.72 9.45
N MET A 109 7.64 7.32 9.79
CA MET A 109 8.60 6.74 10.74
C MET A 109 8.69 7.61 11.98
N VAL A 110 8.49 7.00 13.15
CA VAL A 110 8.56 7.69 14.44
C VAL A 110 9.72 7.11 15.23
N LYS A 111 10.64 7.98 15.69
CA LYS A 111 11.70 7.58 16.61
C LYS A 111 11.11 7.39 18.01
N LEU A 112 11.19 6.17 18.53
CA LEU A 112 10.84 5.91 19.92
C LEU A 112 11.96 6.44 20.82
N SER A 113 11.63 7.35 21.75
CA SER A 113 12.55 7.76 22.80
C SER A 113 12.48 6.76 23.94
N THR A 114 13.47 5.90 24.06
CA THR A 114 13.70 5.14 25.29
C THR A 114 14.31 6.10 26.31
N LYS A 115 13.55 6.50 27.34
CA LYS A 115 14.16 7.10 28.53
C LYS A 115 15.01 6.01 29.18
N HIS A 116 16.33 6.16 29.13
CA HIS A 116 17.22 5.45 30.02
C HIS A 116 16.99 6.01 31.43
N TRP A 117 16.50 5.14 32.33
CA TRP A 117 16.43 5.40 33.77
C TRP A 117 17.78 5.10 34.41
#